data_AF-A0A354WMY6-F1
#
_entry.id   AF-A0A354WMY6-F1
#
_cell.length_a   1.000
_cell.length_b   1.000
_cell.length_c   1.000
_cell.angle_alpha   90.00
_cell.angle_beta   90.00
_cell.angle_gamma   90.00
#
_symmetry.space_group_name_H-M   'P 1'
#
loop_
_entity.id
_entity.type
_entity.pdbx_description
1 polymer ?
#
loop_
_entity_poly.entity_id
_entity_poly.type
_entity_poly.pdbx_seq_one_letter_code
_entity_poly.pdbx_strand_id
1 'polypeptide(L)'
;KEKKEIERILAELSSEAAAYREAIDLDYRMLVQLDVIFAKAKLAYRMRAWAPIMNDQGRVELRNARHPLIDSKTVVPISLRLGTDFDTMIITGPNTGGKTVTLKTVGLLTLMAECGLHVPAGDGSVLSTF
;
A
#
# COMPACT_ATOMS: atom_id res chain seq x y z
N LYS A 1 23.91 10.55 48.97
CA LYS A 1 22.99 9.54 49.55
C LYS A 1 21.72 9.46 48.69
N GLU A 2 21.02 10.57 48.48
CA GLU A 2 19.85 10.68 47.60
C GLU A 2 20.06 10.13 46.17
N LYS A 3 21.13 10.52 45.48
CA LYS A 3 21.42 10.01 44.12
C LYS A 3 21.55 8.47 44.05
N LYS A 4 22.16 7.85 45.06
CA LYS A 4 22.27 6.37 45.13
C LYS A 4 20.92 5.70 45.36
N GLU A 5 20.04 6.37 46.11
CA GLU A 5 18.69 5.86 46.35
C GLU A 5 17.83 5.94 45.08
N ILE A 6 17.97 7.03 44.30
CA ILE A 6 17.33 7.15 42.98
C ILE A 6 17.82 6.05 42.03
N GLU A 7 19.14 5.81 41.96
CA GLU A 7 19.72 4.75 41.13
C GLU A 7 19.22 3.35 41.55
N ARG A 8 19.07 3.09 42.86
CA ARG A 8 18.50 1.84 43.38
C ARG A 8 17.05 1.64 42.92
N ILE A 9 16.20 2.65 43.10
CA ILE A 9 14.79 2.60 42.71
C ILE A 9 14.64 2.39 41.20
N LEU A 10 15.43 3.10 40.38
CA LEU A 10 15.39 2.93 38.92
C LEU A 10 15.84 1.53 38.49
N ALA A 11 16.85 0.96 39.14
CA ALA A 11 17.29 -0.40 38.86
C ALA A 11 16.21 -1.43 39.21
N GLU A 12 15.52 -1.26 40.33
CA GLU A 12 14.40 -2.11 40.75
C GLU A 12 13.24 -2.05 39.75
N LEU A 13 12.80 -0.84 39.37
CA LEU A 13 11.75 -0.64 38.37
C LEU A 13 12.15 -1.20 36.99
N SER A 14 13.41 -1.04 36.60
CA SER A 14 13.93 -1.59 35.34
C SER A 14 13.93 -3.13 35.36
N SER A 15 14.29 -3.74 36.50
CA SER A 15 14.26 -5.19 36.66
C SER A 15 12.83 -5.72 36.63
N GLU A 16 11.88 -5.00 37.24
CA GLU A 16 10.46 -5.35 37.19
C GLU A 16 9.93 -5.29 35.75
N ALA A 17 10.23 -4.22 35.01
CA ALA A 17 9.85 -4.12 33.60
C ALA A 17 10.52 -5.21 32.74
N ALA A 18 11.78 -5.55 33.01
CA ALA A 18 12.52 -6.59 32.30
C ALA A 18 11.87 -7.98 32.45
N ALA A 19 11.20 -8.27 33.57
CA ALA A 19 10.45 -9.51 33.77
C ALA A 19 9.28 -9.66 32.77
N TYR A 20 8.78 -8.55 32.21
CA TYR A 20 7.70 -8.52 31.21
C TYR A 20 8.20 -8.27 29.79
N ARG A 21 9.51 -8.32 29.55
CA ARG A 21 10.12 -7.96 28.26
C ARG A 21 9.46 -8.65 27.06
N GLU A 22 9.19 -9.95 27.16
CA GLU A 22 8.60 -10.72 26.06
C GLU A 22 7.17 -10.27 25.75
N ALA A 23 6.36 -10.00 26.76
CA ALA A 23 5.00 -9.49 26.59
C ALA A 23 5.01 -8.09 25.98
N ILE A 24 5.89 -7.20 26.46
CA ILE A 24 6.03 -5.85 25.92
C ILE A 24 6.48 -5.88 24.44
N ASP A 25 7.43 -6.77 24.09
CA ASP A 25 7.89 -6.91 22.70
C ASP A 25 6.78 -7.44 21.79
N LEU A 26 5.99 -8.41 22.27
CA LEU A 26 4.83 -8.91 21.55
C LEU A 26 3.78 -7.80 21.33
N ASP A 27 3.41 -7.08 22.38
CA ASP A 27 2.45 -5.98 22.32
C ASP A 27 2.92 -4.90 21.35
N TYR A 28 4.21 -4.53 21.42
CA TYR A 28 4.80 -3.57 20.50
C TYR A 28 4.68 -4.03 19.04
N ARG A 29 5.02 -5.28 18.73
CA ARG A 29 4.88 -5.83 17.38
C ARG A 29 3.43 -5.81 16.89
N MET A 30 2.48 -6.14 17.76
CA MET A 30 1.06 -6.10 17.44
C MET A 30 0.57 -4.68 17.16
N LEU A 31 0.99 -3.70 17.98
CA LEU A 31 0.67 -2.29 17.77
C LEU A 31 1.23 -1.77 16.44
N VAL A 32 2.47 -2.14 16.09
CA VAL A 32 3.07 -1.78 14.81
C VAL A 32 2.28 -2.37 13.63
N GLN A 33 1.88 -3.65 13.72
CA GLN A 33 1.07 -4.27 12.68
C GLN A 33 -0.28 -3.56 12.50
N LEU A 34 -0.96 -3.25 13.61
CA LEU A 34 -2.22 -2.52 13.59
C LEU A 34 -2.05 -1.11 12.97
N ASP A 35 -0.99 -0.39 13.35
CA ASP A 35 -0.72 0.94 12.79
C ASP A 35 -0.54 0.90 11.27
N VAL A 36 0.22 -0.07 10.75
CA VAL A 36 0.39 -0.27 9.31
C VAL A 36 -0.95 -0.59 8.64
N ILE A 37 -1.78 -1.48 9.22
CA ILE A 37 -3.10 -1.82 8.68
C ILE A 37 -3.99 -0.57 8.61
N PHE A 38 -4.07 0.21 9.68
CA PHE A 38 -4.86 1.44 9.72
C PHE A 38 -4.32 2.51 8.77
N ALA A 39 -3.00 2.63 8.61
CA ALA A 39 -2.38 3.54 7.65
C ALA A 39 -2.77 3.17 6.21
N LYS A 40 -2.72 1.87 5.86
CA LYS A 40 -3.18 1.35 4.56
C LYS A 40 -4.66 1.63 4.32
N ALA A 41 -5.52 1.38 5.31
CA ALA A 41 -6.95 1.63 5.21
C ALA A 41 -7.27 3.14 5.02
N LYS A 42 -6.62 4.02 5.79
CA LYS A 42 -6.75 5.47 5.65
C LYS A 42 -6.27 5.96 4.27
N LEU A 43 -5.17 5.41 3.77
CA LEU A 43 -4.68 5.70 2.42
C LEU A 43 -5.71 5.28 1.37
N ALA A 44 -6.24 4.06 1.48
CA ALA A 44 -7.24 3.53 0.57
C ALA A 44 -8.49 4.42 0.51
N TYR A 45 -9.01 4.81 1.68
CA TYR A 45 -10.17 5.70 1.78
C TYR A 45 -9.92 7.06 1.13
N ARG A 46 -8.77 7.70 1.41
CA ARG A 46 -8.42 9.00 0.80
C ARG A 46 -8.33 8.95 -0.72
N MET A 47 -7.83 7.84 -1.25
CA MET A 47 -7.64 7.64 -2.70
C MET A 47 -8.89 7.11 -3.42
N ARG A 48 -9.94 6.73 -2.68
CA ARG A 48 -11.10 5.96 -3.19
C ARG A 48 -10.63 4.70 -3.90
N ALA A 49 -9.76 3.94 -3.20
CA ALA A 49 -9.10 2.76 -3.70
C ALA A 49 -9.81 1.48 -3.26
N TRP A 50 -9.66 0.43 -4.06
CA TRP A 50 -10.27 -0.88 -3.84
C TRP A 50 -9.20 -1.97 -3.80
N ALA A 51 -9.53 -3.08 -3.13
CA ALA A 51 -8.69 -4.28 -3.15
C ALA A 51 -8.77 -4.89 -4.56
N PRO A 52 -7.64 -5.01 -5.28
CA PRO A 52 -7.64 -5.67 -6.58
C PRO A 52 -7.74 -7.19 -6.40
N ILE A 53 -8.29 -7.86 -7.42
CA ILE A 53 -8.20 -9.32 -7.55
C ILE A 53 -6.79 -9.63 -8.06
N MET A 54 -6.04 -10.43 -7.31
CA MET A 54 -4.67 -10.82 -7.68
C MET A 54 -4.67 -12.15 -8.45
N ASN A 55 -3.76 -12.27 -9.42
CA ASN A 55 -3.48 -13.51 -10.14
C ASN A 55 -1.99 -13.61 -10.51
N ASP A 56 -1.59 -14.77 -11.03
CA ASP A 56 -0.23 -15.12 -11.47
C ASP A 56 -0.17 -15.49 -12.97
N GLN A 57 -1.18 -15.08 -13.74
CA GLN A 57 -1.39 -15.50 -15.13
C GLN A 57 -1.16 -14.36 -16.13
N GLY A 58 -0.58 -13.25 -15.68
CA GLY A 58 -0.37 -12.05 -16.50
C GLY A 58 -1.64 -11.27 -16.83
N ARG A 59 -2.78 -11.59 -16.19
CA ARG A 59 -4.04 -10.89 -16.44
C ARG A 59 -4.06 -9.56 -15.71
N VAL A 60 -4.28 -8.48 -16.45
CA VAL A 60 -4.42 -7.13 -15.91
C VAL A 60 -5.70 -6.53 -16.43
N GLU A 61 -6.57 -6.07 -15.53
CA GLU A 61 -7.78 -5.34 -15.87
C GLU A 61 -7.95 -4.18 -14.90
N LEU A 62 -7.71 -2.96 -15.36
CA LEU A 62 -7.90 -1.76 -14.57
C LEU A 62 -9.18 -1.07 -14.99
N ARG A 63 -10.06 -0.80 -14.04
CA ARG A 63 -11.34 -0.10 -14.26
C ARG A 63 -11.23 1.30 -13.68
N ASN A 64 -11.41 2.36 -14.46
CA ASN A 64 -11.37 3.75 -13.98
C ASN A 64 -10.16 4.08 -13.06
N ALA A 65 -9.00 3.50 -13.36
CA ALA A 65 -7.78 3.67 -12.61
C ALA A 65 -7.24 5.09 -12.71
N ARG A 66 -6.79 5.64 -11.59
CA ARG A 66 -6.20 6.97 -11.48
C ARG A 66 -4.75 6.86 -11.04
N HIS A 67 -3.88 7.67 -11.62
CA HIS A 67 -2.50 7.76 -11.15
C HIS A 67 -2.47 8.33 -9.72
N PRO A 68 -1.98 7.58 -8.70
CA PRO A 68 -2.13 7.95 -7.28
C PRO A 68 -1.40 9.26 -6.89
N LEU A 69 -0.41 9.68 -7.66
CA LEU A 69 0.36 10.91 -7.41
C LEU A 69 -0.14 12.15 -8.18
N ILE A 70 -1.18 12.01 -9.01
CA ILE A 70 -1.82 13.17 -9.68
C ILE A 70 -3.04 13.57 -8.84
N ASP A 71 -3.30 14.87 -8.73
CA ASP A 71 -4.47 15.37 -8.00
C ASP A 71 -5.75 14.68 -8.49
N SER A 72 -6.47 14.06 -7.55
CA SER A 72 -7.76 13.41 -7.76
C SER A 72 -8.80 14.25 -8.50
N LYS A 73 -8.70 15.59 -8.45
CA LYS A 73 -9.60 16.52 -9.14
C LYS A 73 -9.26 16.74 -10.61
N THR A 74 -8.01 16.50 -11.01
CA THR A 74 -7.51 16.79 -12.37
C THR A 74 -7.15 15.52 -13.14
N VAL A 75 -6.85 14.43 -12.43
CA VAL A 75 -6.50 13.16 -13.05
C VAL A 75 -7.67 12.59 -13.85
N VAL A 76 -7.41 12.27 -15.11
CA VAL A 76 -8.37 11.58 -15.97
C VAL A 76 -8.23 10.06 -15.74
N PRO A 77 -9.28 9.36 -15.32
CA PRO A 77 -9.23 7.92 -15.09
C PRO A 77 -9.07 7.15 -16.42
N ILE A 78 -8.35 6.03 -16.36
CA ILE A 78 -8.13 5.13 -17.50
C ILE A 78 -8.71 3.75 -17.23
N SER A 79 -9.17 3.08 -18.27
CA SER A 79 -9.53 1.66 -18.20
C SER A 79 -8.78 0.89 -19.26
N LEU A 80 -8.26 -0.29 -18.91
CA LEU A 80 -7.52 -1.16 -19.81
C LEU A 80 -7.60 -2.60 -19.37
N ARG A 81 -7.36 -3.50 -20.33
CA ARG A 81 -7.30 -4.95 -20.10
C ARG A 81 -6.19 -5.55 -20.94
N LEU A 82 -5.45 -6.51 -20.39
CA LEU A 82 -4.36 -7.26 -21.00
C LEU A 82 -4.32 -8.69 -20.43
N GLY A 83 -3.75 -9.64 -21.17
CA GLY A 83 -3.52 -11.02 -20.72
C GLY A 83 -4.74 -11.95 -20.85
N THR A 84 -5.75 -11.56 -21.62
CA THR A 84 -6.90 -12.42 -21.97
C THR A 84 -6.91 -12.70 -23.46
N ASP A 85 -7.38 -11.74 -24.25
CA ASP A 85 -7.47 -11.86 -25.71
C ASP A 85 -6.20 -11.36 -26.43
N PHE A 86 -5.41 -10.52 -25.74
CA PHE A 86 -4.17 -9.93 -26.23
C PHE A 86 -3.23 -9.60 -25.05
N ASP A 87 -1.93 -9.70 -25.27
CA ASP A 87 -0.87 -9.46 -24.28
C ASP A 87 -0.11 -8.13 -24.51
N THR A 88 -0.35 -7.48 -25.66
CA THR A 88 0.38 -6.31 -26.10
C THR A 88 -0.59 -5.17 -26.43
N MET A 89 -0.34 -3.98 -25.87
CA MET A 89 -1.10 -2.77 -26.16
C MET A 89 -0.18 -1.70 -26.76
N ILE A 90 -0.52 -1.22 -27.96
CA ILE A 90 0.18 -0.12 -28.61
C ILE A 90 -0.52 1.19 -28.27
N ILE A 91 0.16 2.08 -27.56
CA ILE A 91 -0.37 3.40 -27.19
C ILE A 91 0.22 4.47 -28.12
N THR A 92 -0.61 5.03 -29.00
CA THR A 92 -0.24 6.09 -29.95
C THR A 92 -0.85 7.45 -29.56
N GLY A 93 -0.45 8.52 -30.25
CA GLY A 93 -0.95 9.89 -30.01
C GLY A 93 0.14 10.91 -29.68
N PRO A 94 -0.17 12.22 -29.57
CA PRO A 94 0.81 13.25 -29.20
C PRO A 94 1.37 13.00 -27.79
N ASN A 95 2.60 13.44 -27.51
CA ASN A 95 3.31 13.12 -26.25
C ASN A 95 2.59 13.62 -24.97
N THR A 96 1.77 14.67 -25.09
CA THR A 96 0.91 15.20 -24.01
C THR A 96 -0.36 14.38 -23.75
N GLY A 97 -0.65 13.36 -24.57
CA GLY A 97 -1.88 12.55 -24.53
C GLY A 97 -1.94 11.47 -23.45
N GLY A 98 -1.15 11.56 -22.38
CA GLY A 98 -1.26 10.65 -21.23
C GLY A 98 -0.59 9.28 -21.39
N LYS A 99 0.16 9.02 -22.47
CA LYS A 99 0.83 7.72 -22.72
C LYS A 99 1.74 7.27 -21.57
N THR A 100 2.64 8.15 -21.15
CA THR A 100 3.54 7.91 -20.02
C THR A 100 2.79 7.77 -18.70
N VAL A 101 1.70 8.54 -18.52
CA VAL A 101 0.86 8.46 -17.32
C VAL A 101 0.17 7.11 -17.25
N THR A 102 -0.33 6.58 -18.37
CA THR A 102 -0.93 5.25 -18.45
C THR A 102 0.06 4.16 -18.03
N LEU A 103 1.25 4.13 -18.62
CA LEU A 103 2.29 3.15 -18.28
C LEU A 103 2.70 3.23 -16.80
N LYS A 104 2.93 4.45 -16.29
CA LYS A 104 3.25 4.66 -14.87
C LYS A 104 2.11 4.23 -13.96
N THR A 105 0.86 4.48 -14.36
CA THR A 105 -0.32 4.05 -13.58
C THR A 105 -0.35 2.53 -13.47
N VAL A 106 -0.24 1.80 -14.58
CA VAL A 106 -0.23 0.32 -14.54
C VAL A 106 0.89 -0.21 -13.65
N GLY A 107 2.13 0.22 -13.88
CA GLY A 107 3.27 -0.27 -13.12
C GLY A 107 3.17 0.07 -11.62
N LEU A 108 2.78 1.31 -11.30
CA LEU A 108 2.66 1.75 -9.90
C LEU A 108 1.51 1.05 -9.18
N LEU A 109 0.35 0.86 -9.83
CA LEU A 109 -0.76 0.13 -9.22
C LEU A 109 -0.43 -1.34 -9.00
N THR A 110 0.31 -1.96 -9.92
CA THR A 110 0.80 -3.34 -9.75
C THR A 110 1.71 -3.44 -8.52
N LEU A 111 2.71 -2.56 -8.41
CA LEU A 111 3.61 -2.53 -7.25
C LEU A 111 2.88 -2.24 -5.93
N MET A 112 1.91 -1.32 -5.96
CA MET A 112 1.07 -1.04 -4.79
C MET A 112 0.32 -2.28 -4.34
N ALA A 113 -0.27 -3.03 -5.27
CA ALA A 113 -1.00 -4.26 -4.98
C ALA A 113 -0.07 -5.35 -4.41
N GLU A 114 1.13 -5.53 -4.95
CA GLU A 114 2.14 -6.46 -4.43
C GLU A 114 2.61 -6.09 -3.02
N CYS A 115 2.60 -4.80 -2.67
CA CYS A 115 2.84 -4.31 -1.31
C CYS A 115 1.62 -4.47 -0.37
N GLY A 116 0.54 -5.11 -0.84
CA GLY A 116 -0.71 -5.30 -0.11
C GLY A 116 -1.44 -3.99 0.16
N LEU A 117 -1.37 -3.03 -0.77
CA LEU A 117 -2.15 -1.79 -0.76
C LEU A 117 -3.39 -1.95 -1.63
N HIS A 118 -4.46 -1.28 -1.26
CA HIS A 118 -5.58 -1.05 -2.18
C HIS A 118 -5.14 -0.04 -3.23
N VAL A 119 -5.67 -0.16 -4.44
CA VAL A 119 -5.28 0.66 -5.59
C VAL A 119 -6.40 1.61 -6.01
N PRO A 120 -6.12 2.87 -6.40
CA PRO A 120 -7.12 3.82 -6.91
C PRO A 120 -7.65 3.45 -8.29
N ALA A 121 -8.25 2.28 -8.38
CA ALA A 121 -9.04 1.78 -9.49
C ALA A 121 -10.41 1.34 -8.95
N GLY A 122 -11.38 1.20 -9.84
CA GLY A 122 -12.72 0.72 -9.52
C GLY A 122 -12.70 -0.72 -9.02
N ASP A 123 -13.73 -1.05 -8.26
CA ASP A 123 -13.94 -2.39 -7.74
C ASP A 123 -13.93 -3.46 -8.85
N GLY A 124 -13.45 -4.66 -8.51
CA GLY A 124 -13.24 -5.76 -9.44
C GLY A 124 -12.07 -5.57 -10.42
N SER A 125 -11.21 -4.57 -10.23
CA SER A 125 -9.96 -4.48 -10.99
C SER A 125 -9.05 -5.68 -10.68
N VAL A 126 -8.36 -6.17 -11.70
CA VAL A 126 -7.48 -7.35 -11.66
C VAL A 126 -6.04 -6.91 -11.91
N LEU A 127 -5.12 -7.39 -11.08
CA LEU A 127 -3.68 -7.19 -11.25
C LEU A 127 -2.96 -8.54 -11.17
N SER A 128 -1.85 -8.66 -11.89
CA SER A 128 -1.01 -9.86 -11.87
C SER A 128 0.29 -9.58 -11.12
N THR A 129 0.75 -10.54 -10.34
CA THR A 129 2.16 -10.60 -9.93
C THR A 129 3.02 -10.96 -11.13
N PHE A 130 4.26 -10.46 -11.17
CA PHE A 130 5.23 -10.75 -12.24
C PHE A 130 5.93 -12.10 -12.06
#